data_AF-A0A2D5HLZ7-F1
#
_entry.id   AF-A0A2D5HLZ7-F1
#
_cell.length_a   1.000
_cell.length_b   1.000
_cell.length_c   1.000
_cell.angle_alpha   90.00
_cell.angle_beta   90.00
_cell.angle_gamma   90.00
#
_symmetry.space_group_name_H-M   'P 1'
#
loop_
_entity.id
_entity.type
_entity.pdbx_description
1 polymer ?
#
loop_
_entity_poly.entity_id
_entity_poly.type
_entity_poly.pdbx_seq_one_letter_code
_entity_poly.pdbx_strand_id
1 'polypeptide(L)'
;MRETGTSIGFIAGSLLIIFHLISSKGKIYKKTSLEGGTPLERTFLDTNFVTIWVVIAFLLFELIIYYTSFDLKILFSNYLIFAPLIAVLIGFIPGCGPQIIVTSTYLMGVIPLSAQIGNAISNDGDALFPVLAIAPKVGLVATLYSAIPAIFFSYGFLLIFE
;
A
#
# COMPACT_ATOMS: atom_id res chain seq x y z
N MET A 1 2.25 -14.51 -20.64
CA MET A 1 2.18 -14.69 -19.16
C MET A 1 1.81 -13.41 -18.42
N ARG A 2 2.24 -12.21 -18.86
CA ARG A 2 1.89 -10.92 -18.21
C ARG A 2 0.39 -10.55 -18.35
N GLU A 3 -0.22 -10.82 -19.51
CA GLU A 3 -1.65 -10.49 -19.77
C GLU A 3 -2.67 -11.45 -19.12
N THR A 4 -2.28 -12.70 -18.91
CA THR A 4 -3.14 -13.71 -18.28
C THR A 4 -3.23 -13.52 -16.76
N GLY A 5 -2.17 -12.99 -16.13
CA GLY A 5 -2.16 -12.68 -14.69
C GLY A 5 -3.03 -11.47 -14.33
N THR A 6 -2.92 -10.39 -15.11
CA THR A 6 -3.70 -9.16 -14.91
C THR A 6 -5.19 -9.35 -15.12
N SER A 7 -5.60 -10.15 -16.11
CA SER A 7 -7.01 -10.45 -16.37
C SER A 7 -7.64 -11.29 -15.25
N ILE A 8 -6.92 -12.30 -14.73
CA ILE A 8 -7.38 -13.10 -13.59
C ILE A 8 -7.46 -12.24 -12.31
N GLY A 9 -6.45 -11.40 -12.05
CA GLY A 9 -6.45 -10.47 -10.92
C GLY A 9 -7.62 -9.48 -10.96
N PHE A 10 -7.89 -8.90 -12.13
CA PHE A 10 -9.02 -8.00 -12.33
C PHE A 10 -10.37 -8.69 -12.10
N ILE A 11 -10.56 -9.90 -12.64
CA ILE A 11 -11.80 -10.68 -12.48
C ILE A 11 -12.00 -11.07 -11.01
N ALA A 12 -10.95 -11.55 -10.35
CA ALA A 12 -11.00 -11.95 -8.94
C ALA A 12 -11.27 -10.76 -8.02
N GLY A 13 -10.60 -9.63 -8.23
CA GLY A 13 -10.83 -8.40 -7.47
C GLY A 13 -12.23 -7.84 -7.66
N SER A 14 -12.73 -7.84 -8.91
CA SER A 14 -14.10 -7.43 -9.22
C SER A 14 -15.16 -8.32 -8.55
N LEU A 15 -14.94 -9.65 -8.55
CA LEU A 15 -15.82 -10.61 -7.89
C LEU A 15 -15.87 -10.41 -6.37
N LEU A 16 -14.74 -10.11 -5.72
CA LEU A 16 -14.69 -9.85 -4.28
C LEU A 16 -15.44 -8.55 -3.91
N ILE A 17 -15.32 -7.50 -4.72
CA ILE A 17 -16.05 -6.24 -4.53
C ILE A 17 -17.56 -6.48 -4.68
N ILE A 18 -17.98 -7.25 -5.69
CA ILE A 18 -19.38 -7.61 -5.91
C ILE A 18 -19.94 -8.45 -4.76
N PHE A 19 -19.21 -9.48 -4.31
CA PHE A 19 -19.59 -10.31 -3.17
C PHE A 19 -19.78 -9.45 -1.90
N HIS A 20 -18.91 -8.48 -1.69
CA HIS A 20 -19.02 -7.56 -0.56
C HIS A 20 -20.22 -6.62 -0.68
N LEU A 21 -20.48 -6.03 -1.85
CA LEU A 21 -21.66 -5.17 -2.08
C LEU A 21 -22.97 -5.93 -1.81
N ILE A 22 -23.00 -7.23 -2.09
CA ILE A 22 -24.14 -8.11 -1.79
C ILE A 22 -24.23 -8.42 -0.28
N SER A 23 -23.10 -8.58 0.40
CA SER A 23 -23.02 -8.91 1.84
C SER A 23 -23.26 -7.69 2.76
N SER A 24 -22.82 -6.51 2.35
CA SER A 24 -22.85 -5.29 3.16
C SER A 24 -24.16 -4.52 2.98
N LYS A 25 -25.21 -4.95 3.68
CA LYS A 25 -26.29 -4.03 4.03
C LYS A 25 -25.74 -3.06 5.09
N GLY A 26 -25.23 -1.91 4.66
CA GLY A 26 -24.49 -0.90 5.44
C GLY A 26 -25.14 -0.33 6.72
N LYS A 27 -26.35 -0.76 7.10
CA LYS A 27 -26.96 -0.45 8.42
C LYS A 27 -26.42 -1.33 9.57
N ILE A 28 -25.80 -2.48 9.28
CA ILE A 28 -25.36 -3.45 10.30
C ILE A 28 -23.97 -3.06 10.86
N TYR A 29 -23.06 -2.57 10.01
CA TYR A 29 -21.67 -2.24 10.38
C TYR A 29 -21.56 -1.27 11.56
N LYS A 30 -22.28 -0.14 11.51
CA LYS A 30 -22.22 0.91 12.54
C LYS A 30 -22.82 0.46 13.88
N LYS A 31 -23.83 -0.42 13.87
CA LYS A 31 -24.54 -0.88 15.07
C LYS A 31 -23.78 -2.00 15.77
N THR A 32 -23.17 -2.93 15.04
CA THR A 32 -22.47 -4.08 15.63
C THR A 32 -21.04 -3.74 16.10
N SER A 33 -20.30 -2.93 15.33
CA SER A 33 -18.93 -2.51 15.66
C SER A 33 -18.88 -1.60 16.90
N LEU A 34 -19.84 -0.68 17.04
CA LEU A 34 -19.84 0.33 18.11
C LEU A 34 -20.80 0.03 19.28
N GLU A 35 -21.90 -0.74 19.09
CA GLU A 35 -22.96 -0.86 20.11
C GLU A 35 -23.26 -2.29 20.63
N GLY A 36 -22.50 -3.34 20.27
CA GLY A 36 -22.52 -4.62 21.04
C GLY A 36 -22.81 -5.91 20.27
N GLY A 37 -21.90 -6.33 19.38
CA GLY A 37 -21.84 -7.70 18.85
C GLY A 37 -20.91 -8.64 19.63
N THR A 38 -20.97 -9.93 19.33
CA THR A 38 -20.00 -10.92 19.86
C THR A 38 -18.58 -10.63 19.33
N PRO A 39 -17.50 -11.05 20.04
CA PRO A 39 -16.13 -10.82 19.57
C PRO A 39 -15.86 -11.31 18.14
N LEU A 40 -16.45 -12.46 17.75
CA LEU A 40 -16.33 -13.00 16.39
C LEU A 40 -16.98 -12.11 15.34
N GLU A 41 -18.15 -11.55 15.64
CA GLU A 41 -18.88 -10.68 14.72
C GLU A 41 -18.11 -9.39 14.44
N ARG A 42 -17.46 -8.82 15.48
CA ARG A 42 -16.58 -7.65 15.34
C ARG A 42 -15.35 -7.96 14.49
N THR A 43 -14.62 -9.04 14.80
CA THR A 43 -13.44 -9.45 14.02
C THR A 43 -13.79 -9.69 12.55
N PHE A 44 -14.94 -10.31 12.26
CA PHE A 44 -15.39 -10.52 10.89
C PHE A 44 -15.67 -9.21 10.17
N LEU A 45 -16.34 -8.25 10.83
CA LEU A 45 -16.64 -6.94 10.25
C LEU A 45 -15.38 -6.12 10.00
N ASP A 46 -14.45 -6.06 10.97
CA ASP A 46 -13.20 -5.30 10.84
C ASP A 46 -12.30 -5.90 9.74
N THR A 47 -12.18 -7.23 9.70
CA THR A 47 -11.39 -7.94 8.68
C THR A 47 -11.98 -7.71 7.29
N ASN A 48 -13.30 -7.82 7.15
CA ASN A 48 -13.99 -7.58 5.89
C ASN A 48 -13.78 -6.12 5.44
N PHE A 49 -13.94 -5.15 6.34
CA PHE A 49 -13.69 -3.73 6.06
C PHE A 49 -12.29 -3.47 5.50
N VAL A 50 -11.25 -3.97 6.17
CA VAL A 50 -9.85 -3.81 5.71
C VAL A 50 -9.63 -4.53 4.38
N THR A 51 -10.13 -5.76 4.24
CA THR A 51 -9.94 -6.57 3.03
C THR A 51 -10.46 -5.88 1.76
N ILE A 52 -11.61 -5.20 1.83
CA ILE A 52 -12.16 -4.50 0.66
C ILE A 52 -11.28 -3.34 0.24
N TRP A 53 -10.83 -2.53 1.20
CA TRP A 53 -9.97 -1.39 0.93
C TRP A 53 -8.65 -1.84 0.31
N VAL A 54 -8.08 -2.95 0.82
CA VAL A 54 -6.90 -3.58 0.24
C VAL A 54 -7.16 -4.04 -1.20
N VAL A 55 -8.26 -4.77 -1.45
CA VAL A 55 -8.62 -5.25 -2.79
C VAL A 55 -8.83 -4.09 -3.78
N ILE A 56 -9.52 -3.02 -3.37
CA ILE A 56 -9.73 -1.83 -4.19
C ILE A 56 -8.40 -1.13 -4.48
N ALA A 57 -7.54 -0.96 -3.49
CA ALA A 57 -6.23 -0.33 -3.66
C ALA A 57 -5.35 -1.11 -4.64
N PHE A 58 -5.30 -2.45 -4.53
CA PHE A 58 -4.58 -3.31 -5.48
C PHE A 58 -5.17 -3.25 -6.88
N LEU A 59 -6.49 -3.32 -7.02
CA LEU A 59 -7.16 -3.26 -8.31
C LEU A 59 -6.87 -1.93 -9.01
N LEU A 60 -7.00 -0.81 -8.30
CA LEU A 60 -6.69 0.53 -8.82
C LEU A 60 -5.21 0.65 -9.18
N PHE A 61 -4.32 0.17 -8.33
CA PHE A 61 -2.89 0.17 -8.60
C PHE A 61 -2.57 -0.60 -9.90
N GLU A 62 -3.09 -1.81 -10.05
CA GLU A 62 -2.84 -2.65 -11.23
C GLU A 62 -3.46 -2.05 -12.49
N LEU A 63 -4.66 -1.46 -12.40
CA LEU A 63 -5.28 -0.68 -13.47
C LEU A 63 -4.42 0.51 -13.88
N ILE A 64 -3.88 1.28 -12.92
CA ILE A 64 -3.03 2.45 -13.20
C ILE A 64 -1.76 2.02 -13.94
N ILE A 65 -1.08 0.96 -13.49
CA ILE A 65 0.11 0.43 -14.18
C ILE A 65 -0.24 -0.09 -15.57
N TYR A 66 -1.36 -0.81 -15.71
CA TYR A 66 -1.82 -1.35 -16.99
C TYR A 66 -2.11 -0.24 -18.01
N TYR A 67 -2.87 0.79 -17.62
CA TYR A 67 -3.25 1.88 -18.51
C TYR A 67 -2.11 2.87 -18.77
N THR A 68 -1.31 3.18 -17.76
CA THR A 68 -0.27 4.21 -17.89
C THR A 68 1.01 3.63 -18.51
N SER A 69 1.11 2.31 -18.69
CA SER A 69 2.35 1.63 -19.13
C SER A 69 3.58 2.16 -18.38
N PHE A 70 3.40 2.45 -17.08
CA PHE A 70 4.34 3.23 -16.31
C PHE A 70 5.62 2.41 -16.16
N ASP A 71 6.63 2.74 -16.95
CA ASP A 71 7.90 2.04 -16.90
C ASP A 71 8.67 2.55 -15.68
N LEU A 72 8.54 1.83 -14.58
CA LEU A 72 9.26 2.11 -13.33
C LEU A 72 10.77 2.23 -13.61
N LYS A 73 11.31 1.56 -14.64
CA LYS A 73 12.70 1.74 -15.05
C LYS A 73 13.01 3.19 -15.44
N ILE A 74 12.12 3.91 -16.11
CA ILE A 74 12.36 5.29 -16.55
C ILE A 74 12.36 6.26 -15.35
N LEU A 75 11.54 5.98 -14.33
CA LEU A 75 11.51 6.79 -13.11
C LEU A 75 12.81 6.67 -12.29
N PHE A 76 13.46 5.49 -12.34
CA PHE A 76 14.64 5.18 -11.53
C PHE A 76 15.97 5.18 -12.30
N SER A 77 15.98 5.14 -13.65
CA SER A 77 17.21 4.93 -14.44
C SER A 77 18.15 6.13 -14.53
N ASN A 78 17.63 7.36 -14.48
CA ASN A 78 18.46 8.57 -14.66
C ASN A 78 18.98 9.16 -13.34
N TYR A 79 18.53 8.64 -12.20
CA TYR A 79 18.61 9.36 -10.93
C TYR A 79 18.71 8.40 -9.73
N LEU A 80 19.79 7.61 -9.66
CA LEU A 80 20.06 6.68 -8.54
C LEU A 80 19.96 7.37 -7.17
N ILE A 81 20.41 8.62 -7.09
CA ILE A 81 20.36 9.46 -5.89
C ILE A 81 18.93 9.81 -5.44
N PHE A 82 17.95 9.76 -6.33
CA PHE A 82 16.54 10.06 -6.03
C PHE A 82 15.73 8.79 -5.76
N ALA A 83 16.26 7.60 -6.09
CA ALA A 83 15.55 6.34 -5.87
C ALA A 83 15.12 6.14 -4.41
N PRO A 84 15.96 6.43 -3.38
CA PRO A 84 15.52 6.31 -1.99
C PRO A 84 14.42 7.29 -1.61
N LEU A 85 14.51 8.54 -2.07
CA LEU A 85 13.47 9.55 -1.80
C LEU A 85 12.12 9.13 -2.40
N ILE A 86 12.12 8.68 -3.65
CA ILE A 86 10.91 8.20 -4.32
C ILE A 86 10.33 7.00 -3.59
N ALA A 87 11.18 6.05 -3.16
CA ALA A 87 10.74 4.85 -2.46
C ALA A 87 10.14 5.18 -1.07
N VAL A 88 10.69 6.16 -0.35
CA VAL A 88 10.10 6.70 0.90
C VAL A 88 8.73 7.33 0.63
N LEU A 89 8.61 8.15 -0.42
CA LEU A 89 7.32 8.76 -0.79
C LEU A 89 6.26 7.73 -1.16
N ILE A 90 6.65 6.65 -1.84
CA ILE A 90 5.76 5.51 -2.13
C ILE A 90 5.32 4.83 -0.83
N GLY A 91 6.17 4.79 0.21
CA GLY A 91 5.84 4.23 1.52
C GLY A 91 4.77 5.02 2.28
N PHE A 92 4.54 6.29 1.93
CA PHE A 92 3.46 7.08 2.54
C PHE A 92 2.08 6.70 2.01
N ILE A 93 2.01 5.94 0.92
CA ILE A 93 0.76 5.44 0.36
C ILE A 93 0.32 4.26 1.24
N PRO A 94 -0.83 4.34 1.92
CA PRO A 94 -1.28 3.28 2.82
C PRO A 94 -1.50 1.97 2.07
N GLY A 95 -1.16 0.87 2.74
CA GLY A 95 -1.38 -0.50 2.29
C GLY A 95 -0.13 -1.27 1.85
N CYS A 96 -0.31 -2.55 1.55
CA CYS A 96 0.79 -3.44 1.16
C CYS A 96 1.15 -3.38 -0.33
N GLY A 97 0.25 -2.87 -1.18
CA GLY A 97 0.49 -2.73 -2.62
C GLY A 97 1.74 -1.91 -2.97
N PRO A 98 1.84 -0.65 -2.53
CA PRO A 98 3.04 0.21 -2.67
C PRO A 98 4.35 -0.51 -2.35
N GLN A 99 4.39 -1.24 -1.23
CA GLN A 99 5.58 -1.98 -0.79
C GLN A 99 5.90 -3.19 -1.67
N ILE A 100 4.90 -3.94 -2.15
CA ILE A 100 5.12 -5.08 -3.06
C ILE A 100 5.80 -4.59 -4.34
N ILE A 101 5.43 -3.42 -4.85
CA ILE A 101 6.00 -2.88 -6.08
C ILE A 101 7.46 -2.50 -5.89
N VAL A 102 7.78 -1.78 -4.82
CA VAL A 102 9.17 -1.40 -4.51
C VAL A 102 10.00 -2.66 -4.32
N THR A 103 9.50 -3.64 -3.55
CA THR A 103 10.18 -4.92 -3.32
C THR A 103 10.40 -5.69 -4.62
N SER A 104 9.39 -5.78 -5.49
CA SER A 104 9.51 -6.45 -6.79
C SER A 104 10.55 -5.76 -7.68
N THR A 105 10.55 -4.43 -7.68
CA THR A 105 11.49 -3.61 -8.46
C THR A 105 12.93 -3.76 -7.96
N TYR A 106 13.12 -3.90 -6.64
CA TYR A 106 14.40 -4.23 -6.02
C TYR A 106 14.88 -5.63 -6.41
N LEU A 107 14.02 -6.64 -6.32
CA LEU A 107 14.35 -8.03 -6.72
C LEU A 107 14.68 -8.15 -8.21
N MET A 108 14.10 -7.30 -9.05
CA MET A 108 14.41 -7.21 -10.48
C MET A 108 15.70 -6.43 -10.78
N GLY A 109 16.38 -5.90 -9.75
CA GLY A 109 17.62 -5.13 -9.88
C GLY A 109 17.43 -3.74 -10.50
N VAL A 110 16.21 -3.19 -10.46
CA VAL A 110 15.90 -1.89 -11.06
C VAL A 110 16.15 -0.73 -10.08
N ILE A 111 15.94 -0.96 -8.79
CA ILE A 111 16.26 -0.01 -7.72
C ILE A 111 17.28 -0.59 -6.75
N PRO A 112 18.09 0.24 -6.09
CA PRO A 112 19.07 -0.21 -5.12
C PRO A 112 18.44 -0.66 -3.78
N LEU A 113 19.24 -1.33 -2.94
CA LEU A 113 18.82 -1.78 -1.60
C LEU A 113 18.51 -0.58 -0.69
N SER A 114 19.24 0.52 -0.82
CA SER A 114 18.94 1.77 -0.11
C SER A 114 17.49 2.21 -0.30
N ALA A 115 16.95 2.11 -1.53
CA ALA A 115 15.57 2.48 -1.82
C ALA A 115 14.57 1.55 -1.13
N GLN A 116 14.85 0.24 -1.12
CA GLN A 116 14.03 -0.73 -0.38
C GLN A 116 14.03 -0.46 1.14
N ILE A 117 15.19 -0.11 1.71
CA ILE A 117 15.32 0.24 3.13
C ILE A 117 14.45 1.46 3.45
N GLY A 118 14.54 2.51 2.63
CA GLY A 118 13.74 3.72 2.79
C GLY A 118 12.25 3.41 2.80
N ASN A 119 11.76 2.67 1.78
CA ASN A 119 10.36 2.28 1.70
C ASN A 119 9.92 1.46 2.93
N ALA A 120 10.71 0.46 3.33
CA ALA A 120 10.39 -0.41 4.46
C ALA A 120 10.27 0.31 5.80
N ILE A 121 11.07 1.35 6.04
CA ILE A 121 11.00 2.14 7.28
C ILE A 121 9.83 3.13 7.23
N SER A 122 9.56 3.73 6.07
CA SER A 122 8.51 4.74 5.91
C SER A 122 7.08 4.20 5.80
N ASN A 123 6.92 2.89 5.58
CA ASN A 123 5.62 2.30 5.32
C ASN A 123 4.82 2.01 6.61
N ASP A 124 3.76 2.78 6.83
CA ASP A 124 2.84 2.60 7.97
C ASP A 124 1.78 1.50 7.73
N GLY A 125 1.68 0.97 6.49
CA GLY A 125 0.80 -0.16 6.14
C GLY A 125 -0.69 0.14 6.21
N ASP A 126 -1.51 -0.89 6.47
CA ASP A 126 -2.98 -0.77 6.51
C ASP A 126 -3.48 0.00 7.75
N ALA A 127 -2.65 0.13 8.78
CA ALA A 127 -2.99 0.87 10.00
C ALA A 127 -3.21 2.37 9.74
N LEU A 128 -2.65 2.90 8.65
CA LEU A 128 -2.82 4.29 8.27
C LEU A 128 -4.24 4.58 7.72
N PHE A 129 -4.99 3.58 7.22
CA PHE A 129 -6.35 3.80 6.70
C PHE A 129 -7.34 4.28 7.77
N PRO A 130 -7.51 3.61 8.94
CA PRO A 130 -8.43 4.08 9.97
C PRO A 130 -7.95 5.40 10.61
N VAL A 131 -6.64 5.57 10.76
CA VAL A 131 -6.06 6.78 11.35
C VAL A 131 -6.31 7.99 10.46
N LEU A 132 -6.10 7.89 9.15
CA LEU A 132 -6.43 8.95 8.20
C LEU A 132 -7.93 9.27 8.18
N ALA A 133 -8.78 8.26 8.36
CA ALA A 133 -10.24 8.44 8.39
C ALA A 133 -10.74 9.14 9.67
N ILE A 134 -10.15 8.85 10.84
CA ILE A 134 -10.59 9.39 12.14
C ILE A 134 -9.87 10.71 12.47
N ALA A 135 -8.56 10.76 12.23
CA ALA A 135 -7.70 11.87 12.63
C ALA A 135 -6.58 12.10 11.59
N PRO A 136 -6.89 12.73 10.43
CA PRO A 136 -5.94 12.88 9.33
C PRO A 136 -4.67 13.64 9.71
N LYS A 137 -4.77 14.62 10.63
CA LYS A 137 -3.60 15.33 11.16
C LYS A 137 -2.64 14.42 11.92
N VAL A 138 -3.18 13.46 12.68
CA VAL A 138 -2.37 12.50 13.45
C VAL A 138 -1.73 11.50 12.51
N GLY A 139 -2.47 11.03 11.49
CA GLY A 139 -1.92 10.18 10.43
C GLY A 139 -0.74 10.82 9.72
N LEU A 140 -0.86 12.08 9.31
CA LEU A 140 0.23 12.80 8.65
C LEU A 140 1.47 12.94 9.55
N VAL A 141 1.28 13.23 10.85
CA VAL A 141 2.39 13.33 11.80
C VAL A 141 3.07 11.97 12.01
N ALA A 142 2.30 10.89 12.08
CA ALA A 142 2.86 9.53 12.20
C ALA A 142 3.73 9.17 10.99
N THR A 143 3.25 9.43 9.78
CA THR A 143 4.02 9.20 8.55
C THR A 143 5.27 10.09 8.46
N LEU A 144 5.20 11.35 8.90
CA LEU A 144 6.39 12.21 8.98
C LEU A 144 7.40 11.71 10.03
N TYR A 145 6.92 11.11 11.11
CA TYR A 145 7.77 10.55 12.15
C TYR A 145 8.57 9.34 11.66
N SER A 146 7.98 8.49 10.81
CA SER A 146 8.68 7.38 10.15
C SER A 146 9.53 7.83 8.94
N ALA A 147 9.14 8.92 8.27
CA ALA A 147 9.87 9.48 7.14
C ALA A 147 11.30 9.93 7.47
N ILE A 148 11.50 10.61 8.60
CA ILE A 148 12.81 11.14 9.00
C ILE A 148 13.87 10.03 9.15
N PRO A 149 13.66 8.97 9.97
CA PRO A 149 14.61 7.87 10.05
C PRO A 149 14.72 7.12 8.73
N ALA A 150 13.63 6.98 7.96
CA ALA A 150 13.67 6.32 6.66
C ALA A 150 14.67 6.99 5.70
N ILE A 151 14.58 8.32 5.55
CA ILE A 151 15.51 9.09 4.70
C ILE A 151 16.93 8.98 5.23
N PHE A 152 17.12 9.13 6.55
CA PHE A 152 18.44 9.08 7.16
C PHE A 152 19.15 7.74 6.90
N PHE A 153 18.47 6.61 7.17
CA PHE A 153 19.05 5.29 6.97
C PHE A 153 19.17 4.92 5.50
N SER A 154 18.21 5.31 4.65
CA SER A 154 18.29 4.98 3.22
C SER A 154 19.45 5.70 2.54
N TYR A 155 19.60 7.02 2.76
CA TYR A 155 20.70 7.78 2.18
C TYR A 155 22.04 7.44 2.83
N GLY A 156 22.05 7.14 4.13
CA GLY A 156 23.23 6.61 4.79
C GLY A 156 23.70 5.30 4.14
N PHE A 157 22.77 4.39 3.84
CA PHE A 157 23.10 3.15 3.15
C PHE A 157 23.59 3.38 1.72
N LEU A 158 22.90 4.23 0.96
CA LEU A 158 23.29 4.60 -0.40
C LEU A 158 24.74 5.10 -0.41
N LEU A 159 25.07 6.13 0.37
CA LEU A 159 26.40 6.76 0.34
C LEU A 159 27.55 5.85 0.81
N ILE A 160 27.28 4.84 1.65
CA ILE A 160 28.31 3.96 2.20
C ILE A 160 28.54 2.72 1.32
N PHE A 161 27.48 2.19 0.71
CA PHE A 161 27.50 0.86 0.08
C PHE A 161 27.19 0.85 -1.43
N GLU A 162 26.64 1.92 -1.99
CA GLU A 162 26.12 1.97 -3.38
C GLU A 162 26.61 3.21 -4.17
#